data_AF-A0A7H9ST55-F1
#
_entry.id   AF-A0A7H9ST55-F1
#
_cell.length_a   1.000
_cell.length_b   1.000
_cell.length_c   1.000
_cell.angle_alpha   90.00
_cell.angle_beta   90.00
_cell.angle_gamma   90.00
#
_symmetry.space_group_name_H-M   'P 1'
#
loop_
_entity.id
_entity.type
_entity.pdbx_description
1 polymer ?
#
loop_
_entity_poly.entity_id
_entity_poly.type
_entity_poly.pdbx_seq_one_letter_code
_entity_poly.pdbx_strand_id
1 'polypeptide(L)'
;AVFKGRPPYNLYNPLLNWRNSHWELVLESIWEYLLVDGLSTIEATTDSYAAIYVCIMRAHMKTLLMRIEKLGSNPECNLNENYENLKMCIKDHKLLLK
;
A
#
# COMPACT_ATOMS: atom_id res chain seq x y z
N ALA A 1 -11.62 9.28 27.71
CA ALA A 1 -10.95 8.54 28.81
C ALA A 1 -10.21 9.48 29.75
N VAL A 2 -9.41 10.41 29.22
CA VAL A 2 -8.62 11.41 29.98
C VAL A 2 -9.42 12.21 31.01
N PHE A 3 -10.64 12.67 30.68
CA PHE A 3 -11.53 13.36 31.64
C PHE A 3 -11.98 12.48 32.82
N LYS A 4 -11.89 11.16 32.70
CA LYS A 4 -12.17 10.19 33.77
C LYS A 4 -10.88 9.84 34.56
N GLY A 5 -9.79 10.57 34.36
CA GLY A 5 -8.52 10.39 35.07
C GLY A 5 -7.76 9.12 34.70
N ARG A 6 -8.05 8.53 33.53
CA ARG A 6 -7.43 7.27 33.08
C ARG A 6 -7.03 7.31 31.60
N PRO A 7 -5.91 6.67 31.23
CA PRO A 7 -5.52 6.52 29.84
C PRO A 7 -6.57 5.71 29.04
N PRO A 8 -6.65 5.92 27.72
CA PRO A 8 -7.65 5.30 26.86
C PRO A 8 -7.50 3.77 26.75
N TYR A 9 -6.27 3.28 26.62
CA TYR A 9 -5.98 1.85 26.41
C TYR A 9 -5.26 1.22 27.61
N ASN A 10 -4.71 2.05 28.52
CA ASN A 10 -4.06 1.60 29.76
C ASN A 10 -2.93 0.60 29.49
N LEU A 11 -2.12 0.95 28.48
CA LEU A 11 -0.92 0.24 28.09
C LEU A 11 0.16 0.50 29.15
N TYR A 12 0.95 -0.53 29.43
CA TYR A 12 2.07 -0.38 30.36
C TYR A 12 3.19 0.42 29.70
N ASN A 13 3.52 1.57 30.27
CA ASN A 13 4.69 2.36 29.88
C ASN A 13 5.69 2.44 31.05
N PRO A 14 6.91 1.89 30.90
CA PRO A 14 7.92 1.93 31.95
C PRO A 14 8.55 3.31 32.17
N LEU A 15 8.37 4.26 31.23
CA LEU A 15 9.04 5.56 31.26
C LEU A 15 8.20 6.68 31.90
N LEU A 16 6.89 6.48 32.03
CA LEU A 16 5.94 7.53 32.38
C LEU A 16 4.84 6.99 33.30
N ASN A 17 4.53 7.74 34.36
CA ASN A 17 3.57 7.34 35.38
C ASN A 17 2.32 8.23 35.31
N TRP A 18 1.31 7.81 34.54
CA TRP A 18 0.05 8.55 34.40
C TRP A 18 -0.69 8.84 35.72
N ARG A 19 -0.36 8.14 36.81
CA ARG A 19 -0.92 8.35 38.16
C ARG A 19 -0.29 9.51 38.92
N ASN A 20 0.86 10.02 38.49
CA ASN A 20 1.65 11.00 39.22
C ASN A 20 1.23 12.45 38.92
N SER A 21 0.81 12.75 37.67
CA SER A 21 0.44 14.11 37.25
C SER A 21 -0.57 14.12 36.10
N HIS A 22 -1.41 15.15 36.05
CA HIS A 22 -2.31 15.40 34.91
C HIS A 22 -1.54 15.60 33.60
N TRP A 23 -0.33 16.15 33.65
CA TRP A 23 0.50 16.32 32.45
C TRP A 23 1.02 14.97 31.94
N GLU A 24 1.49 14.11 32.85
CA GLU A 24 1.93 12.75 32.51
C GLU A 24 0.77 11.91 31.96
N LEU A 25 -0.44 12.06 32.52
CA LEU A 25 -1.66 11.42 31.99
C LEU A 25 -1.96 11.83 30.54
N VAL A 26 -1.83 13.12 30.22
CA VAL A 26 -2.08 13.63 28.86
C VAL A 26 -1.02 13.12 27.89
N LEU A 27 0.25 13.17 28.28
CA LEU A 27 1.37 12.69 27.46
C LEU A 27 1.25 11.18 27.17
N GLU A 28 0.94 10.38 28.20
CA GLU A 28 0.67 8.94 28.04
C GLU A 28 -0.51 8.68 27.12
N SER A 29 -1.59 9.45 27.26
CA SER A 29 -2.78 9.26 26.42
C SER A 29 -2.50 9.59 24.94
N ILE A 30 -1.66 10.60 24.66
CA ILE A 30 -1.24 10.93 23.29
C ILE A 30 -0.35 9.82 22.74
N TRP A 31 0.59 9.32 23.54
CA TRP A 31 1.47 8.23 23.14
C TRP A 31 0.70 6.95 22.82
N GLU A 32 -0.20 6.51 23.71
CA GLU A 32 -1.07 5.37 23.47
C GLU A 32 -1.94 5.55 22.23
N TYR A 33 -2.47 6.75 22.01
CA TYR A 33 -3.27 7.05 20.83
C TYR A 33 -2.46 6.88 19.54
N LEU A 34 -1.26 7.47 19.47
CA LEU A 34 -0.40 7.35 18.29
C LEU A 34 0.01 5.91 18.01
N LEU A 35 0.29 5.12 19.05
CA LEU A 35 0.63 3.70 18.88
C LEU A 35 -0.53 2.90 18.30
N VAL A 36 -1.74 3.04 18.87
CA VAL A 36 -2.91 2.30 18.41
C VAL A 36 -3.35 2.76 17.01
N ASP A 37 -3.31 4.05 16.74
CA ASP A 37 -3.61 4.61 15.42
C ASP A 37 -2.62 4.13 14.34
N GLY A 38 -1.32 4.14 14.67
CA GLY A 38 -0.28 3.61 13.78
C GLY A 38 -0.45 2.11 13.51
N LEU A 39 -0.71 1.31 14.54
CA LEU A 39 -0.93 -0.12 14.39
C LEU A 39 -2.17 -0.41 13.53
N SER A 40 -3.27 0.29 13.78
CA SER A 40 -4.51 0.16 13.00
C SER A 40 -4.31 0.56 11.54
N THR A 41 -3.49 1.59 11.28
CA THR A 41 -3.15 2.03 9.93
C THR A 41 -2.33 0.98 9.19
N ILE A 42 -1.36 0.36 9.86
CA ILE A 42 -0.56 -0.73 9.29
C ILE A 42 -1.48 -1.90 8.93
N GLU A 43 -2.34 -2.33 9.86
CA GLU A 43 -3.29 -3.42 9.64
C GLU A 43 -4.23 -3.13 8.47
N ALA A 44 -4.86 -1.95 8.44
CA ALA A 44 -5.72 -1.54 7.33
C ALA A 44 -4.98 -1.49 5.98
N THR A 45 -3.71 -1.08 5.99
CA THR A 45 -2.87 -1.07 4.79
C THR A 45 -2.56 -2.50 4.34
N THR A 46 -2.22 -3.39 5.27
CA THR A 46 -1.96 -4.81 4.98
C THR A 46 -3.20 -5.50 4.43
N ASP A 47 -4.38 -5.26 5.01
CA ASP A 47 -5.64 -5.84 4.55
C ASP A 47 -6.02 -5.37 3.14
N SER A 48 -5.75 -4.09 2.83
CA SER A 48 -6.03 -3.51 1.51
C SER A 48 -4.93 -3.77 0.47
N TYR A 49 -3.72 -4.15 0.91
CA TYR A 49 -2.56 -4.31 0.03
C TYR A 49 -2.83 -5.29 -1.12
N ALA A 50 -3.41 -6.46 -0.82
CA ALA A 50 -3.69 -7.48 -1.82
C ALA A 50 -4.68 -6.96 -2.89
N ALA A 51 -5.73 -6.26 -2.48
CA ALA A 51 -6.72 -5.69 -3.40
C ALA A 51 -6.11 -4.62 -4.30
N ILE A 52 -5.31 -3.71 -3.71
CA ILE A 52 -4.59 -2.66 -4.45
C ILE A 52 -3.63 -3.30 -5.47
N TYR A 53 -2.86 -4.30 -5.04
CA TYR A 53 -1.91 -5.01 -5.91
C TYR A 53 -2.63 -5.68 -7.09
N VAL A 54 -3.74 -6.38 -6.86
CA VAL A 54 -4.55 -6.99 -7.94
C VAL A 54 -5.06 -5.93 -8.90
N CYS A 55 -5.51 -4.77 -8.42
CA CYS A 55 -5.94 -3.66 -9.28
C CYS A 55 -4.80 -3.15 -10.17
N ILE A 56 -3.60 -2.96 -9.62
CA ILE A 56 -2.40 -2.56 -10.36
C ILE A 56 -2.06 -3.62 -11.42
N MET A 57 -2.04 -4.89 -11.05
CA MET A 57 -1.75 -5.99 -11.98
C MET A 57 -2.76 -6.08 -13.12
N ARG A 58 -4.05 -5.90 -12.82
CA ARG A 58 -5.11 -5.87 -13.85
C ARG A 58 -4.92 -4.70 -14.82
N ALA A 59 -4.50 -3.53 -14.34
CA ALA A 59 -4.23 -2.37 -15.19
C ALA A 59 -3.04 -2.61 -16.14
N HIS A 60 -1.96 -3.21 -15.63
CA HIS A 60 -0.82 -3.58 -16.47
C HIS A 60 -1.19 -4.66 -17.50
N MET A 61 -1.95 -5.68 -17.10
CA MET A 61 -2.41 -6.73 -18.00
C MET A 61 -3.31 -6.17 -19.11
N LYS A 62 -4.22 -5.24 -18.78
CA LYS A 62 -5.07 -4.57 -19.78
C LYS A 62 -4.25 -3.73 -20.75
N THR A 63 -3.24 -3.01 -20.27
CA THR A 63 -2.33 -2.24 -21.12
C THR A 63 -1.55 -3.14 -22.07
N LEU A 64 -1.06 -4.29 -21.57
CA LEU A 64 -0.37 -5.28 -22.37
C LEU A 64 -1.28 -5.85 -23.46
N LEU A 65 -2.53 -6.21 -23.10
CA LEU A 65 -3.53 -6.70 -24.04
C LEU A 65 -3.76 -5.70 -25.19
N MET A 66 -3.97 -4.42 -24.87
CA MET A 66 -4.16 -3.37 -25.88
C MET A 66 -2.95 -3.22 -26.82
N ARG A 67 -1.73 -3.43 -26.33
CA ARG A 67 -0.52 -3.39 -27.17
C ARG A 67 -0.44 -4.59 -28.10
N ILE A 68 -0.80 -5.78 -27.60
CA ILE A 68 -0.85 -7.01 -28.40
C ILE A 68 -1.94 -6.89 -29.49
N GLU A 69 -3.12 -6.37 -29.17
CA GLU A 69 -4.20 -6.16 -30.15
C GLU A 69 -3.79 -5.20 -31.28
N LYS A 70 -2.98 -4.19 -30.98
CA LYS A 70 -2.47 -3.24 -31.98
C LYS A 70 -1.27 -3.75 -32.78
N LEU A 71 -0.70 -4.88 -32.40
CA LEU A 71 0.47 -5.45 -33.06
C LEU A 71 0.12 -5.85 -34.50
N GLY A 72 0.91 -5.38 -35.47
CA GLY A 72 0.64 -5.61 -36.89
C GLY A 72 -0.60 -4.90 -37.46
N SER A 73 -1.32 -4.09 -36.66
CA SER A 73 -2.49 -3.34 -37.13
C SER A 73 -2.14 -2.03 -37.84
N ASN A 74 -0.91 -1.52 -37.66
CA ASN A 74 -0.47 -0.30 -38.32
C ASN A 74 0.23 -0.62 -39.67
N PRO A 75 -0.38 -0.24 -40.81
CA PRO A 75 0.20 -0.49 -42.14
C PRO A 75 1.46 0.35 -42.43
N GLU A 76 1.72 1.41 -41.67
CA GLU A 76 2.93 2.24 -41.80
C GLU A 76 4.13 1.71 -41.02
N CYS A 77 3.93 0.71 -40.16
CA CYS A 77 4.97 0.19 -39.27
C CYS A 77 5.80 -0.89 -40.00
N ASN A 78 7.12 -0.78 -39.91
CA ASN A 78 8.02 -1.73 -40.57
C ASN A 78 8.01 -3.09 -39.84
N LEU A 79 8.28 -4.18 -40.56
CA LEU A 79 8.31 -5.54 -40.01
C LEU A 79 9.29 -5.68 -38.83
N ASN A 80 10.43 -4.98 -38.89
CA ASN A 80 11.42 -4.99 -37.81
C ASN A 80 10.90 -4.28 -36.54
N GLU A 81 10.15 -3.18 -36.69
CA GLU A 81 9.55 -2.47 -35.56
C GLU A 81 8.45 -3.30 -34.91
N ASN A 82 7.63 -3.98 -35.72
CA ASN A 82 6.59 -4.87 -35.21
C ASN A 82 7.20 -6.07 -34.45
N TYR A 83 8.34 -6.59 -34.92
CA TYR A 83 9.09 -7.65 -34.25
C TYR A 83 9.67 -7.21 -32.90
N GLU A 84 10.25 -6.00 -32.82
CA GLU A 84 10.74 -5.45 -31.56
C GLU A 84 9.60 -5.16 -30.57
N ASN A 85 8.45 -4.67 -31.05
CA ASN A 85 7.26 -4.47 -30.22
C ASN A 85 6.75 -5.78 -29.61
N LEU A 86 6.77 -6.88 -30.38
CA LEU A 86 6.44 -8.22 -29.89
C LEU A 86 7.39 -8.67 -28.78
N LYS A 87 8.71 -8.53 -29.00
CA LYS A 87 9.72 -8.84 -27.97
C LYS A 87 9.48 -8.06 -26.69
N MET A 88 9.10 -6.78 -26.82
CA MET A 88 8.83 -5.94 -25.66
C MET A 88 7.60 -6.41 -24.89
N CYS A 89 6.52 -6.77 -25.59
CA CYS A 89 5.33 -7.36 -24.95
C CYS A 89 5.65 -8.66 -24.19
N ILE A 90 6.51 -9.52 -24.75
CA ILE A 90 6.95 -10.77 -24.09
C ILE A 90 7.78 -10.47 -22.84
N LYS A 91 8.69 -9.50 -22.90
CA LYS A 91 9.50 -9.07 -21.75
C LYS A 91 8.61 -8.48 -20.65
N ASP A 92 7.65 -7.62 -21.01
CA ASP A 92 6.69 -7.01 -20.08
C ASP A 92 5.83 -8.08 -19.41
N HIS A 93 5.34 -9.07 -20.16
CA HIS A 93 4.59 -10.21 -19.60
C HIS A 93 5.44 -11.01 -18.61
N LYS A 94 6.71 -11.30 -18.96
CA LYS A 94 7.63 -12.02 -18.06
C LYS A 94 7.94 -11.22 -16.81
N LEU A 95 8.00 -9.88 -16.89
CA LEU A 95 8.20 -9.01 -15.74
C LEU A 95 6.97 -9.01 -14.83
N LEU A 96 5.77 -9.08 -15.38
CA LEU A 96 4.53 -9.19 -14.58
C LEU A 96 4.39 -10.53 -13.85
N LEU A 97 4.99 -11.60 -14.37
CA LEU A 97 4.97 -12.93 -13.74
C LEU A 97 6.07 -13.16 -12.70
N LYS A 98 7.03 -12.24 -12.59
CA LYS A 98 8.18 -12.35 -11.71
C LYS A 98 7.95 -11.59 -10.40
#